data_AF-A0A8X6TV86-F1
#
_entry.id   AF-A0A8X6TV86-F1
#
_cell.length_a   1.000
_cell.length_b   1.000
_cell.length_c   1.000
_cell.angle_alpha   90.00
_cell.angle_beta   90.00
_cell.angle_gamma   90.00
#
_symmetry.space_group_name_H-M   'P 1'
#
loop_
_entity.id
_entity.type
_entity.pdbx_description
1 polymer ?
#
loop_
_entity_poly.entity_id
_entity_poly.type
_entity_poly.pdbx_seq_one_letter_code
_entity_poly.pdbx_strand_id
1 'polypeptide(L)'
;MLECPKVLLKIIINCKTAYNTLRLTYLTLIRPIFEYGFPIYCCASNSVLKKLEQVQLSSACIITGLKHSCPSNIVLLEADVQPLLFRRQNGLTNFLASANKTKRLST
;
A
#
# COMPACT_ATOMS: atom_id res chain seq x y z
N MET A 1 -24.52 -24.13 -12.21
CA MET A 1 -25.18 -22.88 -11.75
C MET A 1 -24.50 -21.72 -12.45
N LEU A 2 -25.09 -21.34 -13.58
CA LEU A 2 -24.68 -20.26 -14.49
C LEU A 2 -25.63 -19.08 -14.25
N GLU A 3 -25.13 -17.99 -13.68
CA GLU A 3 -25.71 -16.64 -13.54
C GLU A 3 -24.50 -15.82 -13.01
N CYS A 4 -23.95 -14.75 -13.61
CA CYS A 4 -24.51 -13.67 -14.42
C CYS A 4 -23.42 -13.03 -15.32
N PRO A 5 -23.45 -13.18 -16.66
CA PRO A 5 -22.54 -12.42 -17.55
C PRO A 5 -22.96 -10.95 -17.74
N LYS A 6 -24.16 -10.54 -17.29
CA LYS A 6 -24.69 -9.17 -17.47
C LYS A 6 -24.24 -8.16 -16.40
N VAL A 7 -23.82 -8.63 -15.22
CA VAL A 7 -23.29 -7.75 -14.14
C VAL A 7 -21.81 -7.44 -14.36
N LEU A 8 -21.04 -8.41 -14.88
CA LEU A 8 -19.63 -8.23 -15.21
C LEU A 8 -19.39 -7.16 -16.28
N LEU A 9 -20.22 -7.09 -17.32
CA LEU A 9 -20.04 -6.10 -18.40
C LEU A 9 -20.31 -4.66 -17.93
N LYS A 10 -21.22 -4.47 -16.96
CA LYS A 10 -21.54 -3.15 -16.38
C LYS A 10 -20.47 -2.66 -15.40
N ILE A 11 -19.77 -3.60 -14.75
CA ILE A 11 -18.59 -3.31 -13.92
C ILE A 11 -17.42 -2.92 -14.83
N ILE A 12 -17.12 -3.64 -15.91
CA ILE A 12 -15.92 -3.41 -16.75
C ILE A 12 -15.90 -2.00 -17.42
N ILE A 13 -17.05 -1.47 -17.85
CA ILE A 13 -17.12 -0.15 -18.54
C ILE A 13 -17.11 1.04 -17.55
N ASN A 14 -17.47 0.83 -16.27
CA ASN A 14 -17.32 1.82 -15.18
C ASN A 14 -16.01 1.62 -14.38
N CYS A 15 -15.38 0.45 -14.48
CA CYS A 15 -14.26 0.02 -13.62
C CYS A 15 -12.95 0.74 -13.91
N LYS A 16 -12.69 1.17 -15.15
CA LYS A 16 -11.38 1.78 -15.47
C LYS A 16 -11.22 3.13 -14.79
N THR A 17 -12.29 3.94 -14.77
CA THR A 17 -12.32 5.19 -14.01
C THR A 17 -12.36 4.88 -12.51
N ALA A 18 -13.23 3.98 -12.04
CA ALA A 18 -13.33 3.65 -10.61
C ALA A 18 -12.01 3.11 -10.00
N TYR A 19 -11.30 2.21 -10.69
CA TYR A 19 -9.98 1.71 -10.28
C TYR A 19 -8.98 2.85 -10.17
N ASN A 20 -8.92 3.73 -11.18
CA ASN A 20 -8.03 4.88 -11.16
C ASN A 20 -8.37 5.84 -10.01
N THR A 21 -9.65 6.06 -9.71
CA THR A 21 -10.09 6.90 -8.58
C THR A 21 -9.75 6.26 -7.24
N LEU A 22 -9.97 4.96 -7.07
CA LEU A 22 -9.63 4.20 -5.86
C LEU A 22 -8.12 4.17 -5.63
N ARG A 23 -7.35 3.92 -6.69
CA ARG A 23 -5.88 3.96 -6.65
C ARG A 23 -5.37 5.35 -6.30
N LEU A 24 -5.95 6.40 -6.90
CA LEU A 24 -5.59 7.79 -6.58
C LEU A 24 -5.91 8.11 -5.12
N THR A 25 -7.09 7.72 -4.62
CA THR A 25 -7.49 7.91 -3.23
C THR A 25 -6.53 7.22 -2.26
N TYR A 26 -6.10 6.00 -2.58
CA TYR A 26 -5.07 5.31 -1.81
C TYR A 26 -3.73 6.07 -1.81
N LEU A 27 -3.29 6.54 -2.97
CA LEU A 27 -2.03 7.26 -3.11
C LEU A 27 -2.04 8.64 -2.46
N THR A 28 -3.18 9.33 -2.38
CA THR A 28 -3.28 10.69 -1.84
C THR A 28 -3.65 10.75 -0.37
N LEU A 29 -4.37 9.76 0.16
CA LEU A 29 -4.81 9.76 1.55
C LEU A 29 -4.05 8.71 2.38
N ILE A 30 -4.15 7.45 1.99
CA ILE A 30 -3.66 6.33 2.80
C ILE A 30 -2.13 6.29 2.76
N ARG A 31 -1.53 6.39 1.57
CA ARG A 31 -0.07 6.32 1.41
C ARG A 31 0.65 7.42 2.19
N PRO A 32 0.27 8.71 2.14
CA PRO A 32 0.94 9.74 2.93
C PRO A 32 0.83 9.51 4.44
N ILE A 33 -0.31 9.02 4.95
CA ILE A 33 -0.45 8.69 6.38
C ILE A 33 0.60 7.65 6.80
N PHE A 34 0.84 6.63 5.97
CA PHE A 34 1.90 5.63 6.22
C PHE A 34 3.32 6.18 6.03
N GLU A 35 3.56 7.06 5.07
CA GLU A 35 4.90 7.64 4.87
C GLU A 35 5.25 8.62 6.01
N TYR A 36 4.32 9.50 6.42
CA TYR A 36 4.54 10.44 7.53
C TYR A 36 4.51 9.76 8.91
N GLY A 37 3.72 8.70 9.07
CA GLY A 37 3.68 7.89 10.29
C GLY A 37 4.96 7.06 10.52
N PHE A 38 5.93 7.10 9.61
CA PHE A 38 7.16 6.30 9.63
C PHE A 38 7.91 6.27 10.96
N PRO A 39 8.19 7.42 11.62
CA PRO A 39 8.89 7.41 12.90
C PRO A 39 8.12 6.64 13.99
N ILE A 40 6.78 6.68 13.93
CA ILE A 40 5.90 6.11 14.95
C ILE A 40 5.93 4.59 14.89
N TYR A 41 5.73 4.01 13.71
CA TYR A 41 5.73 2.54 13.59
C TYR A 41 7.14 1.94 13.49
N CYS A 42 8.19 2.73 13.28
CA CYS A 42 9.56 2.24 13.44
C CYS A 42 9.85 1.74 14.86
N CYS A 43 9.21 2.33 15.87
CA CYS A 43 9.34 1.92 17.27
C CYS A 43 8.25 0.91 17.70
N ALA A 44 7.32 0.56 16.81
CA ALA A 44 6.19 -0.30 17.16
C ALA A 44 6.58 -1.78 17.24
N SER A 45 5.83 -2.53 18.04
CA SER A 45 5.98 -3.97 18.16
C SER A 45 5.52 -4.71 16.90
N ASN A 46 6.03 -5.93 16.72
CA ASN A 46 5.70 -6.77 15.56
C ASN A 46 4.19 -7.06 15.42
N SER A 47 3.43 -7.10 16.53
CA SER A 47 1.98 -7.32 16.49
C SER A 47 1.23 -6.12 15.89
N VAL A 48 1.67 -4.90 16.19
CA VAL A 48 1.10 -3.67 15.61
C VAL A 48 1.49 -3.54 14.14
N LEU A 49 2.72 -3.91 13.77
CA LEU A 49 3.18 -3.93 12.38
C LEU A 49 2.34 -4.88 11.52
N LYS A 50 2.02 -6.09 12.02
CA LYS A 50 1.13 -7.02 11.32
C LYS A 50 -0.28 -6.45 11.08
N LYS A 51 -0.82 -5.70 12.05
CA LYS A 51 -2.12 -5.03 11.89
C LYS A 51 -2.06 -3.93 10.81
N LEU A 52 -0.98 -3.14 10.79
CA LEU A 52 -0.77 -2.12 9.76
C LEU A 52 -0.66 -2.73 8.35
N GLU A 53 0.05 -3.84 8.21
CA GLU A 53 0.10 -4.60 6.95
C GLU A 53 -1.28 -5.12 6.54
N GLN A 54 -2.10 -5.59 7.49
CA GLN A 54 -3.46 -6.03 7.20
C GLN A 54 -4.36 -4.89 6.70
N VAL A 55 -4.24 -3.68 7.24
CA VAL A 55 -4.96 -2.49 6.76
C VAL A 55 -4.56 -2.16 5.32
N GLN A 56 -3.27 -2.21 5.02
CA GLN A 56 -2.76 -2.01 3.67
C GLN A 56 -3.29 -3.08 2.70
N LEU A 57 -3.27 -4.35 3.09
CA LEU A 57 -3.78 -5.46 2.28
C LEU A 57 -5.28 -5.33 2.02
N SER A 58 -6.05 -4.95 3.05
CA SER A 58 -7.48 -4.70 2.89
C SER A 58 -7.74 -3.58 1.88
N SER A 59 -6.98 -2.49 1.97
CA SER A 59 -7.05 -1.38 1.01
C SER A 59 -6.68 -1.83 -0.40
N ALA A 60 -5.63 -2.63 -0.56
CA ALA A 60 -5.21 -3.17 -1.85
C ALA A 60 -6.26 -4.12 -2.46
N CYS A 61 -6.93 -4.95 -1.66
CA CYS A 61 -8.07 -5.76 -2.11
C CYS A 61 -9.23 -4.90 -2.61
N ILE A 62 -9.56 -3.81 -1.92
CA ILE A 62 -10.63 -2.88 -2.33
C ILE A 62 -10.29 -2.22 -3.67
N ILE A 63 -9.04 -1.81 -3.87
CA ILE A 63 -8.57 -1.17 -5.12
C ILE A 63 -8.63 -2.16 -6.29
N THR A 64 -8.12 -3.38 -6.07
CA THR A 64 -8.00 -4.42 -7.12
C THR A 64 -9.28 -5.21 -7.34
N GLY A 65 -10.25 -5.11 -6.42
CA GLY A 65 -11.47 -5.93 -6.42
C GLY A 65 -11.22 -7.40 -6.07
N LEU A 66 -10.05 -7.74 -5.52
CA LEU A 66 -9.68 -9.10 -5.15
C LEU A 66 -10.32 -9.51 -3.82
N LYS A 67 -10.60 -10.81 -3.67
CA LYS A 67 -11.16 -11.36 -2.43
C LYS A 67 -10.08 -11.44 -1.34
N HIS A 68 -10.49 -11.30 -0.08
CA HIS A 68 -9.59 -11.50 1.06
C HIS A 68 -8.99 -12.91 1.18
N SER A 69 -9.55 -13.90 0.48
CA SER A 69 -8.97 -15.25 0.39
C SER A 69 -7.73 -15.31 -0.51
N CYS A 70 -7.47 -14.28 -1.32
CA CYS A 70 -6.32 -14.22 -2.20
C CYS A 70 -5.02 -14.08 -1.38
N PRO A 71 -3.92 -14.71 -1.81
CA PRO A 71 -2.64 -14.57 -1.13
C PRO A 71 -2.14 -13.12 -1.23
N SER A 72 -1.58 -12.61 -0.13
CA SER A 72 -1.13 -11.22 0.02
C SER A 72 -0.18 -10.75 -1.08
N ASN A 73 0.70 -11.63 -1.56
CA ASN A 73 1.69 -11.29 -2.58
C ASN A 73 1.04 -10.94 -3.93
N ILE A 74 -0.03 -11.65 -4.31
CA ILE A 74 -0.74 -11.39 -5.58
C ILE A 74 -1.50 -10.06 -5.46
N VAL A 75 -2.16 -9.83 -4.33
CA VAL A 75 -2.90 -8.58 -4.08
C VAL A 75 -1.98 -7.37 -4.14
N LEU A 76 -0.80 -7.45 -3.53
CA LEU A 76 0.18 -6.35 -3.54
C LEU A 76 0.77 -6.11 -4.94
N LEU A 77 1.03 -7.17 -5.70
CA LEU A 77 1.54 -7.08 -7.07
C LEU A 77 0.52 -6.41 -7.99
N GLU A 78 -0.75 -6.83 -7.93
CA GLU A 78 -1.82 -6.28 -8.76
C GLU A 78 -2.15 -4.82 -8.40
N ALA A 79 -2.03 -4.48 -7.12
CA ALA A 79 -2.24 -3.11 -6.63
C ALA A 79 -1.05 -2.17 -6.92
N ASP A 80 0.09 -2.71 -7.39
CA ASP A 80 1.35 -1.97 -7.55
C ASP A 80 1.80 -1.29 -6.24
N VAL A 81 1.66 -2.02 -5.12
CA VAL A 81 2.01 -1.52 -3.78
C VAL A 81 3.06 -2.43 -3.14
N GLN A 82 4.16 -1.83 -2.68
CA GLN A 82 5.20 -2.55 -1.95
C GLN A 82 4.78 -2.88 -0.51
N PRO A 83 5.20 -4.03 0.05
CA PRO A 83 4.96 -4.36 1.45
C PRO A 83 5.51 -3.29 2.41
N LEU A 84 4.84 -3.10 3.54
CA LEU A 84 5.17 -2.05 4.51
C LEU A 84 6.60 -2.19 5.05
N LEU A 85 7.07 -3.43 5.25
CA LEU A 85 8.44 -3.69 5.71
C LEU A 85 9.51 -3.15 4.76
N PHE A 86 9.35 -3.35 3.45
CA PHE A 86 10.29 -2.83 2.45
C PHE A 86 10.27 -1.31 2.42
N ARG A 87 9.08 -0.71 2.48
CA ARG A 87 8.93 0.76 2.54
C ARG A 87 9.61 1.34 3.79
N ARG A 88 9.47 0.66 4.93
CA ARG A 88 10.15 1.04 6.17
C ARG A 88 11.68 0.97 6.03
N GLN A 89 12.21 -0.12 5.49
CA GLN A 89 13.65 -0.24 5.28
C GLN A 89 14.16 0.87 4.35
N ASN A 90 13.45 1.15 3.27
CA ASN A 90 13.81 2.20 2.32
C ASN A 90 13.72 3.61 2.93
N GLY A 91 12.73 3.86 3.80
CA GLY A 91 12.63 5.11 4.56
C GLY A 91 13.82 5.30 5.50
N LEU A 92 14.24 4.23 6.18
CA LEU A 92 15.39 4.25 7.09
C LEU A 92 16.70 4.52 6.35
N THR A 93 16.94 3.83 5.23
CA THR A 93 18.16 4.02 4.42
C THR A 93 18.26 5.45 3.89
N ASN A 94 17.15 6.01 3.40
CA ASN A 94 17.10 7.39 2.93
C ASN A 94 17.38 8.40 4.04
N PHE A 95 16.85 8.17 5.24
CA PHE A 95 17.09 9.02 6.40
C PHE A 95 18.57 8.98 6.83
N LEU A 96 19.14 7.78 6.97
CA LEU A 96 20.56 7.61 7.33
C LEU A 96 21.50 8.19 6.26
N ALA A 97 21.20 7.99 4.98
CA ALA A 97 21.97 8.58 3.89
C ALA A 97 21.96 10.11 3.94
N SER A 98 20.81 10.71 4.24
CA SER A 98 20.67 12.17 4.39
C SER A 98 21.43 12.69 5.61
N ALA A 99 21.38 11.98 6.75
CA ALA A 99 22.13 12.32 7.96
C ALA A 99 23.65 12.20 7.78
N ASN A 100 24.12 11.27 6.95
CA ASN A 100 25.54 11.13 6.63
C ASN A 100 26.01 12.22 5.65
N LYS A 101 25.12 12.72 4.80
CA LYS A 101 25.41 13.81 3.86
C LYS A 101 25.66 15.13 4.60
N THR A 102 24.86 15.44 5.61
CA THR A 102 25.02 16.66 6.43
C THR A 102 26.29 16.64 7.27
N LYS A 103 26.71 15.48 7.80
CA LYS A 103 27.97 15.34 8.54
C LYS A 103 29.23 15.54 7.70
N ARG A 104 29.16 15.41 6.36
CA ARG A 104 30.28 15.64 5.44
C ARG A 104 30.44 17.10 5.00
N LEU A 105 29.45 17.96 5.24
CA LEU A 105 29.50 19.40 4.91
C LEU A 105 29.99 20.26 6.08
N SER A 106 30.18 19.67 7.27
CA SER A 106 30.68 20.32 8.49
C SER A 106 32.13 19.96 8.82
N THR A 107 32.86 19.35 7.87
CA THR A 107 34.29 19.02 7.93
C THR A 107 34.99 19.65 6.74
#